data_AF-A0AAW0SEN0-F1
#
_entry.id   AF-A0AAW0SEN0-F1
#
_cell.length_a   1.000
_cell.length_b   1.000
_cell.length_c   1.000
_cell.angle_alpha   90.00
_cell.angle_beta   90.00
_cell.angle_gamma   90.00
#
_symmetry.space_group_name_H-M   'P 1'
#
loop_
_entity.id
_entity.type
_entity.pdbx_description
1 polymer ?
#
loop_
_entity_poly.entity_id
_entity_poly.type
_entity_poly.pdbx_seq_one_letter_code
_entity_poly.pdbx_strand_id
1 'polypeptide(L)'
;VWRVVEIGEPSALERSVTGRPVALTGHASLSCNLKIEPTQQHYLGEYLSVGPPVYFVLQGSVDFTNVSQQNKVCGTVDCDTDSLATQIYMASLLANRTFIAQPASSWLDDYMDWSVYNLDGQSGTPCCRVYPNGSFCPSSDSSSSSCGNCNITKLPDGQRPDPSSFLEYLGFFLADIPSITCPKGGHAAYGQALKLTHGPYNQTTGVQASYFMTYHTILKTSEDYYEALRWARKVATNITTTINAGGNQQNYTVFPYSVFYVFYEQYLTMWSDVLSSLGVSLLMVFLVSVVLSGLEVLSSLVVLATIVMILVNLGGLMYWWGVSLNAVSLVNLVM
;
A
#
# COMPACT_ATOMS: atom_id res chain seq x y z
N VAL A 1 -14.10 -43.76 35.25
CA VAL A 1 -12.95 -42.87 35.54
C VAL A 1 -13.32 -41.49 35.03
N TRP A 2 -13.90 -40.69 35.92
CA TRP A 2 -14.20 -39.28 35.67
C TRP A 2 -12.90 -38.51 35.84
N ARG A 3 -12.52 -37.67 34.87
CA ARG A 3 -11.53 -36.62 35.10
C ARG A 3 -12.10 -35.31 34.57
N VAL A 4 -12.34 -34.43 35.54
CA VAL A 4 -12.72 -33.04 35.45
C VAL A 4 -11.68 -32.29 34.62
N VAL A 5 -12.13 -31.52 33.63
CA VAL A 5 -11.31 -30.48 33.00
C VAL A 5 -11.78 -29.17 33.61
N GLU A 6 -10.90 -28.58 34.42
CA GLU A 6 -11.07 -27.25 35.01
C GLU A 6 -11.18 -26.22 33.89
N ILE A 7 -12.33 -25.55 33.85
CA ILE A 7 -12.51 -24.31 33.09
C ILE A 7 -11.89 -23.22 33.97
N GLY A 8 -10.74 -22.70 33.55
CA GLY A 8 -10.09 -21.57 34.19
C GLY A 8 -11.05 -20.38 34.27
N GLU A 9 -11.17 -19.83 35.48
CA GLU A 9 -11.98 -18.68 35.83
C GLU A 9 -11.70 -17.48 34.91
N PRO A 10 -12.73 -16.78 34.41
CA PRO A 10 -12.57 -15.42 33.98
C PRO A 10 -12.36 -14.57 35.23
N SER A 11 -11.15 -14.04 35.40
CA SER A 11 -10.82 -13.07 36.44
C SER A 11 -11.86 -11.93 36.43
N ALA A 12 -12.54 -11.80 37.56
CA ALA A 12 -13.50 -10.76 37.85
C ALA A 12 -12.90 -9.37 37.62
N LEU A 13 -13.52 -8.62 36.72
CA LEU A 13 -13.55 -7.17 36.78
C LEU A 13 -15.03 -6.78 36.80
N GLU A 14 -15.61 -6.77 38.00
CA GLU A 14 -16.81 -6.00 38.30
C GLU A 14 -16.57 -4.55 37.89
N ARG A 15 -16.99 -4.18 36.68
CA ARG A 15 -17.14 -2.78 36.29
C ARG A 15 -18.60 -2.38 36.52
N SER A 16 -18.77 -1.60 37.58
CA SER A 16 -19.89 -0.72 37.92
C SER A 16 -20.97 -0.56 36.83
N VAL A 17 -22.22 -0.84 37.23
CA VAL A 17 -23.49 -0.82 36.49
C VAL A 17 -23.96 0.61 36.13
N THR A 18 -23.06 1.57 35.87
CA THR A 18 -23.45 2.99 35.70
C THR A 18 -22.77 3.70 34.53
N GLY A 19 -22.53 3.01 33.42
CA GLY A 19 -22.15 3.67 32.17
C GLY A 19 -23.39 4.25 31.48
N ARG A 20 -23.56 5.58 31.47
CA ARG A 20 -24.59 6.23 30.65
C ARG A 20 -24.36 5.85 29.17
N PRO A 21 -25.40 5.49 28.40
CA PRO A 21 -25.23 5.07 27.00
C PRO A 21 -24.52 6.12 26.14
N VAL A 22 -24.70 7.42 26.44
CA VAL A 22 -23.99 8.54 25.81
C VAL A 22 -22.46 8.48 25.98
N ALA A 23 -21.95 7.94 27.07
CA ALA A 23 -20.50 7.80 27.30
C ALA A 23 -19.90 6.60 26.57
N LEU A 24 -20.73 5.63 26.17
CA LEU A 24 -20.30 4.37 25.55
C LEU A 24 -20.29 4.44 24.03
N THR A 25 -21.07 5.34 23.42
CA THR A 25 -21.13 5.51 21.96
C THR A 25 -19.81 6.00 21.35
N GLY A 26 -18.99 6.74 22.10
CA GLY A 26 -17.65 7.16 21.67
C GLY A 26 -16.61 6.05 21.61
N HIS A 27 -16.89 4.87 22.16
CA HIS A 27 -15.99 3.71 22.20
C HIS A 27 -16.46 2.56 21.29
N ALA A 28 -17.41 2.78 20.39
CA ALA A 28 -17.88 1.75 19.47
C ALA A 28 -16.72 1.20 18.61
N SER A 29 -16.46 -0.11 18.72
CA SER A 29 -15.41 -0.77 17.95
C SER A 29 -15.80 -0.90 16.48
N LEU A 30 -14.96 -0.38 15.59
CA LEU A 30 -15.06 -0.58 14.15
C LEU A 30 -14.45 -1.93 13.80
N SER A 31 -15.29 -2.86 13.32
CA SER A 31 -14.77 -4.16 12.91
C SER A 31 -15.69 -4.88 11.92
N CYS A 32 -15.06 -5.58 10.98
CA CYS A 32 -15.65 -6.74 10.34
C CYS A 32 -14.55 -7.79 10.30
N ASN A 33 -14.62 -8.76 11.21
CA ASN A 33 -13.70 -9.87 11.18
C ASN A 33 -13.93 -10.64 9.87
N LEU A 34 -12.88 -10.75 9.04
CA LEU A 34 -12.90 -11.63 7.88
C LEU A 34 -13.30 -13.02 8.38
N LYS A 35 -14.37 -13.57 7.81
CA LYS A 35 -14.88 -14.89 8.17
C LYS A 35 -14.05 -15.98 7.49
N ILE A 36 -12.74 -15.95 7.73
CA ILE A 36 -11.85 -17.09 7.55
C ILE A 36 -12.19 -18.06 8.69
N GLU A 37 -12.12 -19.37 8.47
CA GLU A 37 -12.28 -20.34 9.57
C GLU A 37 -11.42 -19.91 10.77
N PRO A 38 -11.99 -19.81 11.99
CA PRO A 38 -11.32 -19.19 13.14
C PRO A 38 -9.99 -19.86 13.50
N THR A 39 -9.81 -21.11 13.10
CA THR A 39 -8.56 -21.87 13.25
C THR A 39 -7.45 -21.37 12.32
N GLN A 40 -7.73 -21.09 11.04
CA GLN A 40 -6.70 -20.66 10.08
C GLN A 40 -6.15 -19.27 10.39
N GLN A 41 -6.98 -18.37 10.88
CA GLN A 41 -6.56 -17.00 11.24
C GLN A 41 -5.64 -16.98 12.47
N HIS A 42 -5.84 -17.90 13.41
CA HIS A 42 -4.97 -18.05 14.58
C HIS A 42 -3.54 -18.45 14.17
N TYR A 43 -3.39 -19.48 13.32
CA TYR A 43 -2.07 -19.90 12.84
C TYR A 43 -1.38 -18.80 12.00
N LEU A 44 -2.13 -18.07 11.18
CA LEU A 44 -1.56 -16.96 10.42
C LEU A 44 -1.05 -15.84 11.32
N GLY A 45 -1.78 -15.51 12.39
CA GLY A 45 -1.39 -14.48 13.35
C GLY A 45 -0.24 -14.89 14.27
N GLU A 46 -0.07 -16.17 14.56
CA GLU A 46 1.00 -16.65 15.46
C GLU A 46 2.33 -16.95 14.74
N TYR A 47 2.28 -17.54 13.55
CA TYR A 47 3.49 -18.09 12.92
C TYR A 47 4.01 -17.27 11.74
N LEU A 48 3.18 -16.44 11.10
CA LEU A 48 3.63 -15.64 9.97
C LEU A 48 4.47 -14.45 10.43
N SER A 49 5.61 -14.20 9.78
CA SER A 49 6.52 -13.10 10.14
C SER A 49 6.35 -11.83 9.28
N VAL A 50 5.57 -11.90 8.20
CA VAL A 50 5.33 -10.79 7.26
C VAL A 50 3.86 -10.72 6.89
N GLY A 51 3.35 -9.51 6.68
CA GLY A 51 1.98 -9.29 6.25
C GLY A 51 1.77 -9.41 4.75
N PRO A 52 0.59 -9.02 4.26
CA PRO A 52 0.30 -8.95 2.83
C PRO A 52 1.25 -7.97 2.12
N PRO A 53 1.54 -8.20 0.82
CA PRO A 53 2.35 -7.29 0.03
C PRO A 53 1.62 -5.96 -0.21
N VAL A 54 2.40 -4.89 -0.36
CA VAL A 54 1.95 -3.56 -0.77
C VAL A 54 2.83 -3.05 -1.89
N TYR A 55 2.19 -2.50 -2.91
CA TYR A 55 2.81 -1.98 -4.11
C TYR A 55 2.67 -0.45 -4.12
N PHE A 56 3.78 0.27 -4.00
CA PHE A 56 3.80 1.71 -4.22
C PHE A 56 3.91 1.98 -5.71
N VAL A 57 2.79 2.31 -6.33
CA VAL A 57 2.70 2.53 -7.77
C VAL A 57 3.02 4.00 -8.05
N LEU A 58 4.10 4.24 -8.79
CA LEU A 58 4.45 5.52 -9.34
C LEU A 58 3.79 5.67 -10.71
N GLN A 59 2.80 6.56 -10.77
CA GLN A 59 2.07 6.90 -11.98
C GLN A 59 2.53 8.25 -12.51
N GLY A 60 2.71 8.30 -13.83
CA GLY A 60 3.19 9.47 -14.55
C GLY A 60 4.43 9.10 -15.35
N SER A 61 4.59 9.74 -16.51
CA SER A 61 5.73 9.53 -17.40
C SER A 61 6.98 10.20 -16.81
N VAL A 62 7.54 9.61 -15.75
CA VAL A 62 8.80 10.06 -15.16
C VAL A 62 9.90 9.84 -16.19
N ASP A 63 10.65 10.89 -16.46
CA ASP A 63 11.82 10.81 -17.32
C ASP A 63 12.99 10.19 -16.56
N PHE A 64 13.05 8.86 -16.57
CA PHE A 64 14.15 8.10 -15.96
C PHE A 64 15.46 8.24 -16.72
N THR A 65 15.54 8.95 -17.85
CA THR A 65 16.83 9.26 -18.48
C THR A 65 17.54 10.42 -17.78
N ASN A 66 16.79 11.23 -17.02
CA ASN A 66 17.32 12.36 -16.27
C ASN A 66 17.77 11.93 -14.87
N VAL A 67 19.05 12.15 -14.56
CA VAL A 67 19.67 11.85 -13.26
C VAL A 67 18.91 12.49 -12.09
N SER A 68 18.44 13.73 -12.25
CA SER A 68 17.69 14.42 -11.19
C SER A 68 16.34 13.73 -10.89
N GLN A 69 15.69 13.14 -11.89
CA GLN A 69 14.45 12.38 -11.66
C GLN A 69 14.73 10.99 -11.11
N GLN A 70 15.82 10.35 -11.55
CA GLN A 70 16.29 9.11 -10.95
C GLN A 70 16.57 9.29 -9.45
N ASN A 71 17.24 10.38 -9.04
CA ASN A 71 17.57 10.68 -7.64
C ASN A 71 16.36 10.72 -6.71
N LYS A 72 15.22 11.21 -7.23
CA LYS A 72 13.96 11.26 -6.49
C LYS A 72 13.31 9.91 -6.28
N VAL A 73 13.75 8.87 -6.99
CA VAL A 73 13.14 7.53 -6.96
C VAL A 73 14.08 6.49 -6.36
N CYS A 74 15.36 6.51 -6.74
CA CYS A 74 16.36 5.51 -6.37
C CYS A 74 16.74 5.52 -4.87
N GLY A 75 17.28 4.42 -4.38
CA GLY A 75 17.75 4.24 -3.00
C GLY A 75 19.24 3.96 -2.86
N THR A 76 19.99 4.02 -3.97
CA THR A 76 21.45 3.82 -4.00
C THR A 76 22.23 5.11 -3.65
N VAL A 77 23.54 5.09 -3.86
CA VAL A 77 24.44 6.24 -3.69
C VAL A 77 24.04 7.39 -4.62
N ASP A 78 24.21 8.62 -4.15
CA ASP A 78 23.86 9.87 -4.85
C ASP A 78 22.36 10.05 -5.18
N CYS A 79 21.48 9.26 -4.56
CA CYS A 79 20.03 9.49 -4.55
C CYS A 79 19.62 10.49 -3.46
N ASP A 80 18.46 11.11 -3.63
CA ASP A 80 17.96 12.09 -2.67
C ASP A 80 17.61 11.40 -1.34
N THR A 81 17.87 12.08 -0.22
CA THR A 81 17.58 11.53 1.12
C THR A 81 16.08 11.34 1.38
N ASP A 82 15.24 12.01 0.61
CA ASP A 82 13.78 11.93 0.60
C ASP A 82 13.24 11.29 -0.70
N SER A 83 14.06 10.46 -1.36
CA SER A 83 13.62 9.68 -2.52
C SER A 83 12.50 8.69 -2.18
N LEU A 84 11.79 8.20 -3.20
CA LEU A 84 10.72 7.21 -3.05
C LEU A 84 11.21 5.96 -2.29
N ALA A 85 12.30 5.35 -2.73
CA ALA A 85 12.84 4.15 -2.09
C ALA A 85 13.29 4.44 -0.64
N THR A 86 13.95 5.59 -0.41
CA THR A 86 14.41 5.98 0.92
C THR A 86 13.26 6.26 1.88
N GLN A 87 12.17 6.89 1.43
CA GLN A 87 11.00 7.12 2.27
C GLN A 87 10.31 5.80 2.68
N ILE A 88 10.23 4.82 1.78
CA ILE A 88 9.68 3.50 2.12
C ILE A 88 10.61 2.78 3.10
N TYR A 89 11.93 2.88 2.93
CA TYR A 89 12.91 2.35 3.88
C TYR A 89 12.79 3.01 5.26
N MET A 90 12.73 4.35 5.33
CA MET A 90 12.53 5.07 6.59
C MET A 90 11.23 4.69 7.27
N ALA A 91 10.17 4.44 6.49
CA ALA A 91 8.91 3.95 7.03
C ALA A 91 9.04 2.53 7.60
N SER A 92 9.84 1.64 7.00
CA SER A 92 10.06 0.28 7.50
C SER A 92 10.83 0.24 8.83
N LEU A 93 11.69 1.22 9.10
CA LEU A 93 12.35 1.38 10.40
C LEU A 93 11.37 1.69 11.55
N LEU A 94 10.18 2.19 11.23
CA LEU A 94 9.11 2.51 12.18
C LEU A 94 7.88 1.61 12.01
N ALA A 95 8.13 0.33 11.70
CA ALA A 95 7.12 -0.71 11.43
C ALA A 95 5.97 -0.77 12.44
N ASN A 96 6.24 -0.51 13.73
CA ASN A 96 5.24 -0.47 14.81
C ASN A 96 4.16 0.61 14.63
N ARG A 97 4.38 1.61 13.77
CA ARG A 97 3.41 2.66 13.46
C ARG A 97 3.00 2.68 11.99
N THR A 98 3.95 2.49 11.08
CA THR A 98 3.71 2.59 9.64
C THR A 98 3.15 1.31 9.04
N PHE A 99 3.22 0.20 9.78
CA PHE A 99 2.85 -1.14 9.32
C PHE A 99 3.59 -1.57 8.05
N ILE A 100 4.76 -1.03 7.75
CA ILE A 100 5.65 -1.47 6.67
C ILE A 100 6.77 -2.29 7.30
N ALA A 101 6.95 -3.54 6.87
CA ALA A 101 7.89 -4.45 7.52
C ALA A 101 9.30 -4.38 6.92
N GLN A 102 9.41 -4.07 5.63
CA GLN A 102 10.67 -4.20 4.88
C GLN A 102 10.88 -3.00 3.93
N PRO A 103 12.13 -2.73 3.50
CA PRO A 103 12.38 -1.82 2.38
C PRO A 103 11.69 -2.32 1.11
N ALA A 104 11.42 -1.41 0.18
CA ALA A 104 10.88 -1.79 -1.11
C ALA A 104 11.95 -2.36 -2.04
N SER A 105 11.57 -3.35 -2.85
CA SER A 105 12.36 -3.78 -4.01
C SER A 105 12.37 -2.65 -5.04
N SER A 106 13.57 -2.27 -5.50
CA SER A 106 13.75 -1.16 -6.43
C SER A 106 14.34 -1.66 -7.75
N TRP A 107 13.48 -1.71 -8.77
CA TRP A 107 13.89 -2.08 -10.12
C TRP A 107 14.94 -1.12 -10.69
N LEU A 108 14.90 0.16 -10.29
CA LEU A 108 15.80 1.19 -10.79
C LEU A 108 17.21 0.99 -10.24
N ASP A 109 17.34 0.72 -8.94
CA ASP A 109 18.62 0.47 -8.29
C ASP A 109 19.26 -0.82 -8.84
N ASP A 110 18.47 -1.89 -9.00
CA ASP A 110 18.95 -3.14 -9.55
C ASP A 110 19.28 -3.05 -11.04
N TYR A 111 18.56 -2.22 -11.80
CA TYR A 111 18.89 -1.94 -13.20
C TYR A 111 20.20 -1.19 -13.34
N MET A 112 20.42 -0.14 -12.54
CA MET A 112 21.68 0.61 -12.53
C MET A 112 22.84 -0.33 -12.27
N ASP A 113 22.76 -1.14 -11.21
CA ASP A 113 23.81 -2.12 -10.88
C ASP A 113 24.02 -3.14 -12.00
N TRP A 114 22.95 -3.77 -12.53
CA TRP A 114 23.02 -4.72 -13.64
C TRP A 114 23.68 -4.13 -14.89
N SER A 115 23.34 -2.88 -15.23
CA SER A 115 23.82 -2.23 -16.44
C SER A 115 25.32 -1.98 -16.41
N VAL A 116 25.89 -1.60 -15.26
CA VAL A 116 27.30 -1.26 -15.12
C VAL A 116 28.18 -2.39 -14.57
N TYR A 117 27.57 -3.49 -14.12
CA TYR A 117 28.25 -4.63 -13.53
C TYR A 117 29.27 -5.25 -14.48
N ASN A 118 30.55 -5.25 -14.05
CA ASN A 118 31.69 -5.83 -14.77
C ASN A 118 31.88 -5.33 -16.22
N LEU A 119 31.36 -4.15 -16.58
CA LEU A 119 31.56 -3.56 -17.92
C LEU A 119 33.04 -3.37 -18.28
N ASP A 120 33.88 -3.05 -17.30
CA ASP A 120 35.30 -2.75 -17.50
C ASP A 120 36.17 -4.03 -17.66
N GLY A 121 35.56 -5.21 -17.63
CA GLY A 121 36.22 -6.50 -17.87
C GLY A 121 37.23 -6.93 -16.79
N GLN A 122 37.30 -6.22 -15.66
CA GLN A 122 38.32 -6.48 -14.63
C GLN A 122 37.99 -7.65 -13.69
N SER A 123 36.70 -7.97 -13.49
CA SER A 123 36.26 -8.89 -12.43
C SER A 123 35.10 -9.82 -12.80
N GLY A 124 35.12 -10.39 -14.01
CA GLY A 124 34.19 -11.46 -14.41
C GLY A 124 33.37 -11.13 -15.66
N THR A 125 32.36 -11.97 -15.94
CA THR A 125 31.46 -11.78 -17.08
C THR A 125 30.51 -10.61 -16.80
N PRO A 126 30.35 -9.66 -17.74
CA PRO A 126 29.38 -8.58 -17.60
C PRO A 126 27.95 -9.12 -17.68
N CYS A 127 27.06 -8.46 -16.94
CA CYS A 127 25.64 -8.78 -16.93
C CYS A 127 24.96 -8.37 -18.24
N CYS A 128 25.16 -7.13 -18.68
CA CYS A 128 24.63 -6.64 -19.95
C CYS A 128 25.52 -7.11 -21.11
N ARG A 129 24.95 -7.98 -21.97
CA ARG A 129 25.63 -8.51 -23.17
C ARG A 129 24.74 -8.42 -24.40
N VAL A 130 25.39 -8.24 -25.55
CA VAL A 130 24.74 -8.16 -26.86
C VAL A 130 25.46 -9.04 -27.88
N TYR A 131 24.69 -9.62 -28.78
CA TYR A 131 25.22 -10.30 -29.96
C TYR A 131 25.72 -9.25 -30.99
N PRO A 132 26.54 -9.64 -31.99
CA PRO A 132 27.08 -8.70 -32.98
C PRO A 132 26.00 -8.06 -33.88
N ASN A 133 24.81 -8.66 -33.93
CA ASN A 133 23.62 -8.12 -34.59
C ASN A 133 22.86 -7.06 -33.74
N GLY A 134 23.32 -6.78 -32.53
CA GLY A 134 22.69 -5.85 -31.57
C GLY A 134 21.54 -6.44 -30.76
N SER A 135 21.22 -7.74 -30.90
CA SER A 135 20.17 -8.37 -30.09
C SER A 135 20.68 -8.76 -28.70
N PHE A 136 19.76 -8.81 -27.73
CA PHE A 136 20.03 -9.24 -26.36
C PHE A 136 20.71 -10.62 -26.29
N CYS A 137 21.80 -10.71 -25.52
CA CYS A 137 22.45 -11.98 -25.18
C CYS A 137 22.23 -12.28 -23.67
N PRO A 138 21.50 -13.36 -23.32
CA PRO A 138 21.21 -13.71 -21.92
C PRO A 138 22.49 -13.90 -21.10
N SER A 139 22.57 -13.38 -19.87
CA SER A 139 23.78 -13.45 -19.02
C SER A 139 24.20 -14.86 -18.61
N SER A 140 23.26 -15.82 -18.66
CA SER A 140 23.46 -17.23 -18.33
C SER A 140 24.12 -18.06 -19.45
N ASP A 141 24.08 -17.58 -20.70
CA ASP A 141 24.64 -18.29 -21.84
C ASP A 141 26.17 -18.11 -21.90
N SER A 142 26.90 -19.09 -21.39
CA SER A 142 28.36 -19.16 -21.45
C SER A 142 28.88 -19.79 -22.74
N SER A 143 28.00 -20.31 -23.59
CA SER A 143 28.35 -21.07 -24.79
C SER A 143 28.52 -20.21 -26.05
N SER A 144 27.96 -19.00 -26.04
CA SER A 144 28.05 -18.06 -27.15
C SER A 144 29.33 -17.21 -27.07
N SER A 145 30.40 -17.70 -27.70
CA SER A 145 31.67 -16.96 -27.89
C SER A 145 31.52 -15.64 -28.67
N SER A 146 30.32 -15.33 -29.16
CA SER A 146 30.00 -14.19 -29.99
C SER A 146 29.37 -13.01 -29.22
N CYS A 147 29.09 -13.16 -27.92
CA CYS A 147 28.49 -12.07 -27.13
C CYS A 147 29.54 -11.08 -26.65
N GLY A 148 29.34 -9.80 -26.99
CA GLY A 148 30.13 -8.68 -26.49
C GLY A 148 29.42 -7.95 -25.36
N ASN A 149 30.14 -7.03 -24.72
CA ASN A 149 29.60 -6.15 -23.68
C ASN A 149 28.61 -5.16 -24.32
N CYS A 150 27.59 -4.76 -23.57
CA CYS A 150 26.78 -3.60 -23.96
C CYS A 150 27.65 -2.34 -24.06
N ASN A 151 27.36 -1.48 -25.03
CA ASN A 151 28.11 -0.25 -25.24
C ASN A 151 27.56 0.86 -24.33
N ILE A 152 27.85 0.76 -23.04
CA ILE A 152 27.34 1.68 -22.01
C ILE A 152 28.45 2.64 -21.60
N THR A 153 28.19 3.94 -21.66
CA THR A 153 29.07 4.95 -21.07
C THR A 153 28.63 5.24 -19.65
N LYS A 154 29.53 5.05 -18.68
CA LYS A 154 29.26 5.37 -17.28
C LYS A 154 29.24 6.88 -17.08
N LEU A 155 28.28 7.38 -16.30
CA LEU A 155 28.29 8.76 -15.82
C LEU A 155 29.47 9.00 -14.84
N PRO A 156 29.79 10.27 -14.51
CA PRO A 156 30.86 10.60 -13.56
C PRO A 156 30.70 9.98 -12.17
N ASP A 157 29.47 9.58 -11.80
CA ASP A 157 29.16 8.84 -10.57
C ASP A 157 29.69 7.39 -10.58
N GLY A 158 30.04 6.86 -11.75
CA GLY A 158 30.52 5.50 -11.96
C GLY A 158 29.45 4.41 -11.81
N GLN A 159 28.20 4.78 -11.51
CA GLN A 159 27.13 3.85 -11.16
C GLN A 159 25.97 3.85 -12.15
N ARG A 160 25.87 4.88 -13.01
CA ARG A 160 24.73 5.04 -13.91
C ARG A 160 25.10 4.97 -15.38
N PRO A 161 24.26 4.35 -16.22
CA PRO A 161 24.43 4.40 -17.66
C PRO A 161 24.02 5.76 -18.22
N ASP A 162 24.60 6.15 -19.35
CA ASP A 162 24.20 7.35 -20.08
C ASP A 162 22.72 7.32 -20.53
N PRO A 163 22.09 8.49 -20.72
CA PRO A 163 20.67 8.59 -21.07
C PRO A 163 20.25 7.77 -22.29
N SER A 164 21.11 7.69 -23.32
CA SER A 164 20.85 6.88 -24.53
C SER A 164 20.85 5.39 -24.22
N SER A 165 21.87 4.92 -23.52
CA SER A 165 22.01 3.52 -23.13
C SER A 165 20.92 3.07 -22.15
N PHE A 166 20.43 3.98 -21.30
CA PHE A 166 19.43 3.68 -20.28
C PHE A 166 18.16 3.06 -20.91
N LEU A 167 17.57 3.67 -21.94
CA LEU A 167 16.34 3.16 -22.55
C LEU A 167 16.58 1.97 -23.48
N GLU A 168 17.74 1.94 -24.15
CA GLU A 168 18.12 0.86 -25.07
C GLU A 168 18.19 -0.49 -24.33
N TYR A 169 18.89 -0.53 -23.20
CA TYR A 169 19.16 -1.77 -22.46
C TYR A 169 18.13 -2.11 -21.38
N LEU A 170 17.17 -1.22 -21.10
CA LEU A 170 16.11 -1.50 -20.13
C LEU A 170 15.27 -2.73 -20.53
N GLY A 171 14.99 -2.89 -21.83
CA GLY A 171 14.28 -4.07 -22.32
C GLY A 171 15.08 -5.37 -22.13
N PHE A 172 16.40 -5.29 -22.20
CA PHE A 172 17.30 -6.43 -22.02
C PHE A 172 17.35 -6.86 -20.56
N PHE A 173 17.42 -5.91 -19.63
CA PHE A 173 17.33 -6.18 -18.20
C PHE A 173 16.05 -6.93 -17.84
N LEU A 174 14.90 -6.52 -18.39
CA LEU A 174 13.60 -7.17 -18.13
C LEU A 174 13.45 -8.54 -18.81
N ALA A 175 14.30 -8.85 -19.79
CA ALA A 175 14.38 -10.16 -20.41
C ALA A 175 15.43 -11.08 -19.74
N ASP A 176 16.38 -10.52 -18.99
CA ASP A 176 17.47 -11.29 -18.39
C ASP A 176 17.03 -12.08 -17.17
N ILE A 177 17.36 -13.37 -17.17
CA ILE A 177 17.03 -14.31 -16.11
C ILE A 177 18.23 -14.34 -15.14
N PRO A 178 18.02 -14.08 -13.84
CA PRO A 178 19.12 -14.08 -12.88
C PRO A 178 19.83 -15.43 -12.85
N SER A 179 21.16 -15.39 -12.80
CA SER A 179 22.04 -16.55 -12.87
C SER A 179 23.20 -16.42 -11.88
N ILE A 180 24.04 -17.45 -11.75
CA ILE A 180 25.20 -17.42 -10.85
C ILE A 180 26.26 -16.38 -11.28
N THR A 181 26.36 -16.10 -12.58
CA THR A 181 27.29 -15.11 -13.14
C THR A 181 26.73 -13.70 -13.02
N CYS A 182 25.41 -13.55 -13.09
CA CYS A 182 24.71 -12.29 -12.95
C CYS A 182 23.46 -12.46 -12.05
N PRO A 183 23.58 -12.22 -10.73
CA PRO A 183 22.50 -12.48 -9.78
C PRO A 183 21.35 -11.48 -9.90
N LYS A 184 21.61 -10.28 -10.42
CA LYS A 184 20.59 -9.25 -10.64
C LYS A 184 20.03 -9.44 -12.04
N GLY A 185 18.79 -9.89 -12.16
CA GLY A 185 18.10 -10.06 -13.44
C GLY A 185 16.67 -9.57 -13.32
N GLY A 186 16.25 -8.70 -14.24
CA GLY A 186 14.97 -8.01 -14.14
C GLY A 186 13.77 -8.90 -14.45
N HIS A 187 13.96 -10.00 -15.18
CA HIS A 187 12.84 -10.83 -15.64
C HIS A 187 12.01 -11.41 -14.49
N ALA A 188 12.67 -11.92 -13.46
CA ALA A 188 12.01 -12.64 -12.36
C ALA A 188 11.23 -11.71 -11.43
N ALA A 189 11.82 -10.59 -11.02
CA ALA A 189 11.24 -9.69 -10.03
C ALA A 189 10.50 -8.50 -10.65
N TYR A 190 10.96 -8.00 -11.79
CA TYR A 190 10.55 -6.71 -12.35
C TYR A 190 9.92 -6.79 -13.75
N GLY A 191 9.84 -7.98 -14.35
CA GLY A 191 9.28 -8.17 -15.69
C GLY A 191 7.83 -7.69 -15.83
N GLN A 192 7.07 -7.66 -14.73
CA GLN A 192 5.71 -7.10 -14.66
C GLN A 192 5.64 -5.81 -13.81
N ALA A 193 6.78 -5.30 -13.32
CA ALA A 193 6.84 -4.11 -12.49
C ALA A 193 6.82 -2.80 -13.26
N LEU A 194 7.09 -2.88 -14.56
CA LEU A 194 7.30 -1.74 -15.44
C LEU A 194 6.32 -1.79 -16.60
N LYS A 195 5.65 -0.66 -16.84
CA LYS A 195 4.90 -0.45 -18.08
C LYS A 195 5.70 0.48 -18.98
N LEU A 196 6.35 -0.10 -19.98
CA LEU A 196 7.14 0.63 -20.95
C LEU A 196 6.26 1.33 -21.99
N THR A 197 6.68 2.52 -22.43
CA THR A 197 6.13 3.16 -23.62
C THR A 197 6.99 2.81 -24.82
N HIS A 198 6.34 2.51 -25.96
CA HIS A 198 7.04 2.22 -27.20
C HIS A 198 6.77 3.31 -28.23
N GLY A 199 7.84 3.73 -28.90
CA GLY A 199 7.79 4.63 -30.05
C GLY A 199 7.51 3.91 -31.37
N PRO A 200 7.62 4.60 -32.51
CA PRO A 200 7.63 3.94 -33.81
C PRO A 200 8.75 2.88 -33.85
N TYR A 201 8.47 1.72 -34.44
CA TYR A 201 9.39 0.57 -34.54
C TYR A 201 9.69 -0.18 -33.22
N ASN A 202 8.77 -0.19 -32.25
CA ASN A 202 8.86 -0.92 -30.96
C ASN A 202 10.01 -0.51 -30.03
N GLN A 203 10.68 0.61 -30.30
CA GLN A 203 11.75 1.12 -29.43
C GLN A 203 11.17 1.63 -28.12
N THR A 204 11.79 1.27 -26.99
CA THR A 204 11.41 1.77 -25.67
C THR A 204 11.69 3.27 -25.59
N THR A 205 10.66 4.09 -25.43
CA THR A 205 10.78 5.55 -25.34
C THR A 205 10.73 6.07 -23.91
N GLY A 206 10.32 5.24 -22.96
CA GLY A 206 10.16 5.66 -21.57
C GLY A 206 9.41 4.64 -20.72
N VAL A 207 9.15 5.02 -19.47
CA VAL A 207 8.39 4.24 -18.49
C VAL A 207 7.12 5.02 -18.15
N GLN A 208 5.96 4.45 -18.44
CA GLN A 208 4.66 5.07 -18.18
C GLN A 208 4.25 4.96 -16.70
N ALA A 209 4.54 3.80 -16.11
CA ALA A 209 4.22 3.49 -14.73
C ALA A 209 5.19 2.42 -14.22
N SER A 210 5.48 2.47 -12.93
CA SER A 210 6.25 1.43 -12.26
C SER A 210 5.72 1.20 -10.85
N TYR A 211 6.01 0.06 -10.24
CA TYR A 211 5.73 -0.16 -8.83
C TYR A 211 6.97 -0.57 -8.04
N PHE A 212 6.92 -0.28 -6.75
CA PHE A 212 7.91 -0.67 -5.75
C PHE A 212 7.20 -1.54 -4.71
N MET A 213 7.54 -2.83 -4.70
CA MET A 213 6.89 -3.82 -3.83
C MET A 213 7.58 -3.87 -2.48
N THR A 214 6.80 -3.90 -1.40
CA THR A 214 7.24 -4.26 -0.05
C THR A 214 6.13 -5.07 0.63
N TYR A 215 6.31 -5.38 1.92
CA TYR A 215 5.35 -6.11 2.73
C TYR A 215 4.90 -5.28 3.91
N HIS A 216 3.62 -5.43 4.26
CA HIS A 216 3.13 -4.95 5.54
C HIS A 216 3.69 -5.78 6.70
N THR A 217 3.59 -5.26 7.92
CA THR A 217 3.75 -6.06 9.14
C THR A 217 2.60 -7.05 9.29
N ILE A 218 2.68 -7.94 10.27
CA ILE A 218 1.60 -8.88 10.58
C ILE A 218 0.37 -8.06 11.00
N LEU A 219 -0.72 -8.18 10.23
CA LEU A 219 -2.01 -7.53 10.49
C LEU A 219 -2.96 -8.58 11.06
N LYS A 220 -3.47 -8.38 12.27
CA LYS A 220 -4.32 -9.37 12.96
C LYS A 220 -5.74 -8.88 13.11
N THR A 221 -5.89 -7.63 13.54
CA THR A 221 -7.17 -7.01 13.85
C THR A 221 -7.66 -6.17 12.68
N SER A 222 -8.96 -5.89 12.64
CA SER A 222 -9.53 -4.94 11.67
C SER A 222 -8.91 -3.56 11.77
N GLU A 223 -8.50 -3.15 12.99
CA GLU A 223 -7.76 -1.92 13.25
C GLU A 223 -6.40 -1.90 12.57
N ASP A 224 -5.63 -2.98 12.68
CA ASP A 224 -4.34 -3.08 12.00
C ASP A 224 -4.50 -2.91 10.48
N TYR A 225 -5.54 -3.48 9.88
CA TYR A 225 -5.79 -3.35 8.44
C TYR A 225 -6.10 -1.92 8.01
N TYR A 226 -7.04 -1.21 8.67
CA TYR A 226 -7.36 0.15 8.25
C TYR A 226 -6.27 1.17 8.65
N GLU A 227 -5.55 0.96 9.76
CA GLU A 227 -4.41 1.80 10.12
C GLU A 227 -3.22 1.58 9.18
N ALA A 228 -2.93 0.34 8.77
CA ALA A 228 -1.92 0.06 7.75
C ALA A 228 -2.24 0.77 6.42
N LEU A 229 -3.51 0.72 5.98
CA LEU A 229 -3.98 1.47 4.81
C LEU A 229 -3.80 2.99 4.99
N ARG A 230 -4.19 3.53 6.14
CA ARG A 230 -4.07 4.97 6.46
C ARG A 230 -2.61 5.41 6.41
N TRP A 231 -1.70 4.67 7.02
CA TRP A 231 -0.28 4.98 7.03
C TRP A 231 0.36 4.83 5.66
N ALA A 232 0.03 3.78 4.90
CA ALA A 232 0.53 3.63 3.54
C ALA A 232 0.10 4.80 2.64
N ARG A 233 -1.15 5.27 2.75
CA ARG A 233 -1.63 6.47 2.04
C ARG A 233 -0.83 7.70 2.44
N LYS A 234 -0.57 7.88 3.74
CA LYS A 234 0.22 9.00 4.24
C LYS A 234 1.65 9.01 3.70
N VAL A 235 2.29 7.84 3.66
CA VAL A 235 3.63 7.67 3.06
C VAL A 235 3.58 7.99 1.56
N ALA A 236 2.61 7.45 0.83
CA ALA A 236 2.45 7.70 -0.60
C ALA A 236 2.17 9.18 -0.92
N THR A 237 1.35 9.86 -0.12
CA THR A 237 1.13 11.31 -0.25
C THR A 237 2.41 12.09 0.02
N ASN A 238 3.19 11.71 1.03
CA ASN A 238 4.48 12.36 1.31
C ASN A 238 5.46 12.21 0.13
N ILE A 239 5.59 10.99 -0.39
CA ILE A 239 6.40 10.71 -1.60
C ILE A 239 5.89 11.52 -2.80
N THR A 240 4.57 11.59 -2.99
CA THR A 240 3.97 12.40 -4.06
C THR A 240 4.33 13.87 -3.91
N THR A 241 4.33 14.41 -2.68
CA THR A 241 4.70 15.80 -2.44
C THR A 241 6.19 16.07 -2.66
N THR A 242 7.09 15.18 -2.25
CA THR A 242 8.55 15.37 -2.42
C THR A 242 8.97 15.25 -3.88
N ILE A 243 8.45 14.27 -4.62
CA ILE A 243 8.77 14.10 -6.05
C ILE A 243 8.37 15.36 -6.85
N ASN A 244 7.22 15.95 -6.52
CA ASN A 244 6.69 17.14 -7.19
C ASN A 244 7.28 18.48 -6.68
N ALA A 245 8.04 18.49 -5.58
CA ALA A 245 8.57 19.72 -4.97
C ALA A 245 9.56 20.50 -5.88
N GLY A 246 10.02 19.90 -6.98
CA GLY A 246 11.00 20.46 -7.93
C GLY A 246 10.43 21.27 -9.10
N GLY A 247 9.14 21.64 -9.09
CA GLY A 247 8.63 22.73 -9.95
C GLY A 247 8.41 22.44 -11.44
N ASN A 248 8.50 21.20 -11.91
CA ASN A 248 8.07 20.87 -13.26
C ASN A 248 6.54 20.68 -13.29
N GLN A 249 5.87 21.17 -14.34
CA GLN A 249 4.40 21.06 -14.54
C GLN A 249 3.86 19.61 -14.68
N GLN A 250 4.67 18.60 -14.34
CA GLN A 250 4.31 17.20 -14.39
C GLN A 250 3.83 16.76 -13.01
N ASN A 251 2.53 16.46 -12.93
CA ASN A 251 1.92 15.92 -11.72
C ASN A 251 2.16 14.41 -11.67
N TYR A 252 3.22 14.00 -10.97
CA TYR A 252 3.43 12.61 -10.62
C TYR A 252 2.52 12.23 -9.46
N THR A 253 1.96 11.03 -9.49
CA THR A 253 1.12 10.53 -8.40
C THR A 253 1.64 9.18 -7.93
N VAL A 254 1.85 9.06 -6.61
CA VAL A 254 2.17 7.79 -5.98
C VAL A 254 0.98 7.36 -5.15
N PHE A 255 0.53 6.12 -5.36
CA PHE A 255 -0.52 5.53 -4.54
C PHE A 255 -0.13 4.11 -4.13
N PRO A 256 -0.48 3.69 -2.91
CA PRO A 256 -0.21 2.34 -2.44
C PRO A 256 -1.37 1.43 -2.83
N TYR A 257 -1.06 0.20 -3.24
CA TYR A 257 -2.04 -0.83 -3.54
C TYR A 257 -1.73 -2.11 -2.75
N SER A 258 -2.75 -2.64 -2.08
CA SER A 258 -2.75 -3.99 -1.52
C SER A 258 -4.15 -4.58 -1.66
N VAL A 259 -4.26 -5.90 -1.70
CA VAL A 259 -5.51 -6.63 -1.96
C VAL A 259 -6.60 -6.25 -0.96
N PHE A 260 -6.25 -6.05 0.32
CA PHE A 260 -7.22 -5.77 1.37
C PHE A 260 -7.73 -4.32 1.40
N TYR A 261 -7.08 -3.39 0.69
CA TYR A 261 -7.41 -1.97 0.75
C TYR A 261 -8.86 -1.70 0.35
N VAL A 262 -9.33 -2.38 -0.70
CA VAL A 262 -10.71 -2.23 -1.21
C VAL A 262 -11.76 -2.59 -0.15
N PHE A 263 -11.47 -3.56 0.72
CA PHE A 263 -12.41 -4.01 1.74
C PHE A 263 -12.39 -3.12 3.00
N TYR A 264 -11.22 -2.59 3.36
CA TYR A 264 -11.03 -1.84 4.59
C TYR A 264 -11.10 -0.32 4.42
N GLU A 265 -11.13 0.19 3.19
CA GLU A 265 -11.25 1.63 2.92
C GLU A 265 -12.51 2.26 3.53
N GLN A 266 -13.63 1.54 3.55
CA GLN A 266 -14.89 2.01 4.16
C GLN A 266 -14.74 2.40 5.65
N TYR A 267 -13.80 1.80 6.39
CA TYR A 267 -13.61 2.12 7.81
C TYR A 267 -12.93 3.46 8.03
N LEU A 268 -12.25 4.01 7.00
CA LEU A 268 -11.62 5.33 7.10
C LEU A 268 -12.65 6.47 7.16
N THR A 269 -13.81 6.30 6.51
CA THR A 269 -14.88 7.31 6.44
C THR A 269 -16.12 6.94 7.23
N MET A 270 -16.16 5.77 7.88
CA MET A 270 -17.36 5.21 8.51
C MET A 270 -18.08 6.19 9.44
N TRP A 271 -17.36 6.93 10.28
CA TRP A 271 -17.98 7.91 11.18
C TRP A 271 -18.71 9.04 10.44
N SER A 272 -18.12 9.54 9.35
CA SER A 272 -18.75 10.57 8.52
C SER A 272 -19.99 10.03 7.83
N ASP A 273 -19.91 8.80 7.33
CA ASP A 273 -21.00 8.14 6.62
C ASP A 273 -22.18 7.84 7.57
N VAL A 274 -21.90 7.30 8.75
CA VAL A 274 -22.90 7.04 9.80
C VAL A 274 -23.60 8.33 10.22
N LEU A 275 -22.85 9.38 10.52
CA LEU A 275 -23.42 10.65 10.99
C LEU A 275 -24.26 11.32 9.89
N SER A 276 -23.80 11.28 8.64
CA SER A 276 -24.52 11.85 7.50
C SER A 276 -25.81 11.08 7.22
N SER A 277 -25.76 9.75 7.19
CA SER A 277 -26.95 8.92 6.95
C SER A 277 -28.00 9.05 8.04
N LEU A 278 -27.60 9.01 9.32
CA LEU A 278 -28.52 9.22 10.45
C LEU A 278 -29.03 10.66 10.49
N GLY A 279 -28.18 11.64 10.17
CA GLY A 279 -28.57 13.05 10.13
C GLY A 279 -29.66 13.31 9.09
N VAL A 280 -29.51 12.75 7.88
CA VAL A 280 -30.50 12.88 6.80
C VAL A 280 -31.80 12.16 7.14
N SER A 281 -31.75 10.96 7.74
CA SER A 281 -32.97 10.25 8.12
C SER A 281 -33.75 11.00 9.21
N LEU A 282 -33.06 11.48 10.25
CA LEU A 282 -33.66 12.28 11.33
C LEU A 282 -34.24 13.59 10.80
N LEU A 283 -33.54 14.27 9.89
CA LEU A 283 -34.02 15.49 9.25
C LEU A 283 -35.32 15.23 8.47
N MET A 284 -35.38 14.15 7.68
CA MET A 284 -36.57 13.81 6.91
C MET A 284 -37.75 13.45 7.80
N VAL A 285 -37.53 12.68 8.87
CA VAL A 285 -38.58 12.37 9.85
C VAL A 285 -39.12 13.66 10.48
N PHE A 286 -38.25 14.57 10.90
CA PHE A 286 -38.65 15.84 11.47
C PHE A 286 -39.50 16.68 10.50
N LEU A 287 -39.08 16.81 9.24
CA LEU A 287 -39.82 17.58 8.23
C LEU A 287 -41.21 17.00 7.98
N VAL A 288 -41.32 15.67 7.82
CA VAL A 288 -42.60 15.00 7.60
C VAL A 288 -43.49 15.13 8.84
N SER A 289 -42.95 14.99 10.05
CA SER A 289 -43.70 15.20 11.30
C SER A 289 -44.24 16.63 11.42
N VAL A 290 -43.45 17.65 11.08
CA VAL A 290 -43.90 19.06 11.11
C VAL A 290 -45.08 19.28 10.16
N VAL A 291 -45.00 18.74 8.94
CA VAL A 291 -46.08 18.89 7.95
C VAL A 291 -47.34 18.16 8.41
N LEU A 292 -47.22 16.93 8.90
CA LEU A 292 -48.37 16.11 9.32
C LEU A 292 -49.03 16.60 10.61
N SER A 293 -48.26 17.17 11.54
CA SER A 293 -48.78 17.76 12.79
C SER A 293 -49.33 19.19 12.61
N GLY A 294 -49.47 19.68 11.38
CA GLY A 294 -50.08 21.00 11.13
C GLY A 294 -49.14 22.19 11.34
N LEU A 295 -47.86 22.04 10.99
CA LEU A 295 -46.78 23.04 11.16
C LEU A 295 -46.42 23.34 12.62
N GLU A 296 -46.80 22.47 13.55
CA GLU A 296 -46.41 22.55 14.96
C GLU A 296 -45.00 21.98 15.20
N VAL A 297 -44.03 22.89 15.29
CA VAL A 297 -42.60 22.54 15.46
C VAL A 297 -42.32 21.88 16.82
N LEU A 298 -42.98 22.32 17.90
CA LEU A 298 -42.72 21.82 19.26
C LEU A 298 -43.07 20.33 19.41
N SER A 299 -44.23 19.91 18.89
CA SER A 299 -44.66 18.51 18.93
C SER A 299 -43.68 17.61 18.16
N SER A 300 -43.29 18.05 16.97
CA SER A 300 -42.34 17.35 16.10
C SER A 300 -40.94 17.23 16.73
N LEU A 301 -40.52 18.24 17.51
CA LEU A 301 -39.23 18.21 18.21
C LEU A 301 -39.22 17.21 19.37
N VAL A 302 -40.34 17.00 20.06
CA VAL A 302 -40.47 15.95 21.09
C VAL A 302 -40.34 14.57 20.45
N VAL A 303 -40.98 14.33 19.30
CA VAL A 303 -40.84 13.07 18.54
C VAL A 303 -39.41 12.86 18.07
N LEU A 304 -38.76 13.90 17.55
CA LEU A 304 -37.35 13.81 17.16
C LEU A 304 -36.46 13.44 18.35
N ALA A 305 -36.68 14.06 19.51
CA ALA A 305 -35.93 13.79 20.73
C ALA A 305 -36.10 12.35 21.23
N THR A 306 -37.30 11.77 21.13
CA THR A 306 -37.51 10.36 21.52
C THR A 306 -36.78 9.40 20.58
N ILE A 307 -36.79 9.64 19.26
CA ILE A 307 -36.04 8.83 18.29
C ILE A 307 -34.54 8.91 18.55
N VAL A 308 -34.01 10.11 18.80
CA VAL A 308 -32.58 10.27 19.14
C VAL A 308 -32.23 9.50 20.42
N MET A 309 -33.09 9.54 21.45
CA MET A 309 -32.87 8.73 22.66
C MET A 309 -32.86 7.22 22.37
N ILE A 310 -33.74 6.74 21.48
CA ILE A 310 -33.75 5.33 21.06
C ILE A 310 -32.42 4.97 20.37
N LEU A 311 -31.95 5.78 19.41
CA LEU A 311 -30.69 5.55 18.70
C LEU A 311 -29.48 5.53 19.64
N VAL A 312 -29.43 6.44 20.61
CA VAL A 312 -28.36 6.48 21.62
C VAL A 312 -28.39 5.22 22.50
N ASN A 313 -29.56 4.78 22.91
CA ASN A 313 -29.71 3.55 23.70
C ASN A 313 -29.31 2.30 22.89
N LEU A 314 -29.69 2.23 21.62
CA LEU A 314 -29.26 1.16 20.70
C LEU A 314 -27.75 1.16 20.51
N GLY A 315 -27.12 2.32 20.29
CA GLY A 315 -25.66 2.44 20.19
C GLY A 315 -24.95 2.01 21.49
N GLY A 316 -25.50 2.36 22.66
CA GLY A 316 -24.99 1.89 23.95
C GLY A 316 -25.12 0.37 24.12
N LEU A 317 -26.23 -0.22 23.66
CA LEU A 317 -26.44 -1.66 23.68
C LEU A 317 -25.51 -2.40 22.72
N MET A 318 -25.26 -1.84 21.52
CA MET A 318 -24.29 -2.39 20.56
C MET A 318 -22.90 -2.49 21.18
N TYR A 319 -22.46 -1.44 21.88
CA TYR A 319 -21.19 -1.47 22.61
C TYR A 319 -21.18 -2.53 23.71
N TRP A 320 -22.24 -2.60 24.52
CA TRP A 320 -22.32 -3.56 25.63
C TRP A 320 -22.37 -5.02 25.18
N TRP A 321 -23.04 -5.30 24.05
CA TRP A 321 -23.09 -6.63 23.45
C TRP A 321 -21.88 -6.97 22.56
N GLY A 322 -20.93 -6.07 22.39
CA GLY A 322 -19.76 -6.28 21.54
C GLY A 322 -20.11 -6.38 20.05
N VAL A 323 -21.20 -5.73 19.61
CA VAL A 323 -21.58 -5.65 18.20
C VAL A 323 -20.76 -4.52 17.56
N SER A 324 -19.89 -4.90 16.63
CA SER A 324 -19.06 -3.96 15.88
C SER A 324 -19.88 -3.11 14.92
N LEU A 325 -19.49 -1.84 14.78
CA LEU A 325 -20.06 -0.97 13.76
C LEU A 325 -19.42 -1.30 12.40
N ASN A 326 -20.25 -1.77 11.47
CA ASN A 326 -19.93 -2.01 10.07
C ASN A 326 -21.10 -1.59 9.15
N ALA A 327 -20.94 -1.72 7.84
CA ALA A 327 -21.98 -1.35 6.87
C ALA A 327 -23.31 -2.07 7.10
N VAL A 328 -23.29 -3.34 7.55
CA VAL A 328 -24.52 -4.12 7.83
C VAL A 328 -25.24 -3.58 9.07
N SER A 329 -24.50 -3.33 10.15
CA SER A 329 -25.09 -2.74 11.36
C SER A 329 -25.57 -1.31 11.14
N LEU A 330 -24.92 -0.54 10.25
CA LEU A 330 -25.38 0.79 9.88
C LEU A 330 -26.74 0.73 9.16
N VAL A 331 -26.92 -0.21 8.23
CA VAL A 331 -28.22 -0.42 7.58
C VAL A 331 -29.30 -0.76 8.61
N ASN A 332 -29.00 -1.64 9.58
CA ASN A 332 -29.94 -1.99 10.65
C ASN A 332 -30.23 -0.83 11.61
N LEU A 333 -29.32 0.13 11.76
CA LEU A 333 -29.51 1.31 12.58
C LEU A 333 -30.38 2.37 11.88
N VAL A 334 -30.33 2.40 10.54
CA VAL A 334 -31.13 3.30 9.70
C VAL A 334 -32.54 2.77 9.48
N MET A 335 -32.70 1.44 9.40
CA MET A 335 -33.99 0.75 9.30
C MET A 335 -34.86 0.93 10.54
#